data_AF-A0A4Q7NHZ7-F1
#
_entry.id   AF-A0A4Q7NHZ7-F1
#
_cell.length_a   1.000
_cell.length_b   1.000
_cell.length_c   1.000
_cell.angle_alpha   90.00
_cell.angle_beta   90.00
_cell.angle_gamma   90.00
#
_symmetry.space_group_name_H-M   'P 1'
#
loop_
_entity.id
_entity.type
_entity.pdbx_description
1 polymer ?
#
loop_
_entity_poly.entity_id
_entity_poly.type
_entity_poly.pdbx_seq_one_letter_code
_entity_poly.pdbx_strand_id
1 'polypeptide(L)'
;MSSAEDTRKILEHWQSAAPNDRLAHLVKDATRAFVRALQMRLNEHHVSFGHWAFLRILWVQDGLTQRELSDEAGVMEPTTYSALKAMEALGYVERKHLPGNKKNMYVYLTDRGRELERKLIPLAEDVNRIGIRGLTADEIGVARKVLLGIIANLAEDEEKAEERSLRIPSTRELSRRVSERVERQHARAPRKRVAAHDE
;
A
#
# COMPACT_ATOMS: atom_id res chain seq x y z
N MET A 1 -9.55 -16.35 -17.80
CA MET A 1 -10.28 -16.37 -16.50
C MET A 1 -10.67 -14.95 -16.19
N SER A 2 -11.95 -14.69 -15.96
CA SER A 2 -12.49 -13.32 -15.89
C SER A 2 -12.23 -12.70 -14.52
N SER A 3 -11.88 -11.41 -14.50
CA SER A 3 -11.74 -10.61 -13.28
C SER A 3 -12.98 -10.67 -12.36
N ALA A 4 -14.15 -10.94 -12.95
CA ALA A 4 -15.40 -11.13 -12.23
C ALA A 4 -15.45 -12.45 -11.43
N GLU A 5 -14.82 -13.53 -11.93
CA GLU A 5 -14.79 -14.84 -11.23
C GLU A 5 -13.96 -14.77 -9.95
N ASP A 6 -12.85 -14.04 -9.95
CA ASP A 6 -12.01 -13.86 -8.75
C ASP A 6 -12.77 -13.13 -7.63
N THR A 7 -13.54 -12.10 -7.99
CA THR A 7 -14.33 -11.32 -7.03
C THR A 7 -15.48 -12.16 -6.45
N ARG A 8 -16.08 -13.01 -7.28
CA ARG A 8 -17.17 -13.91 -6.87
C ARG A 8 -16.67 -15.05 -5.96
N LYS A 9 -15.46 -15.58 -6.23
CA LYS A 9 -14.81 -16.57 -5.35
C LYS A 9 -14.44 -16.01 -3.97
N ILE A 10 -14.09 -14.72 -3.87
CA ILE A 10 -13.89 -14.06 -2.57
C ILE A 10 -15.20 -14.06 -1.76
N LEU A 11 -16.35 -13.81 -2.40
CA LEU A 11 -17.65 -13.83 -1.72
C LEU A 11 -18.08 -15.24 -1.27
N GLU A 12 -17.82 -16.28 -2.08
CA GLU A 12 -18.17 -17.68 -1.76
C GLU A 12 -17.33 -18.26 -0.61
N HIS A 13 -16.05 -17.87 -0.50
CA HIS A 13 -15.19 -18.28 0.62
C HIS A 13 -15.61 -17.66 1.96
N TRP A 14 -16.15 -16.43 1.94
CA TRP A 14 -16.53 -15.70 3.15
C TRP A 14 -17.72 -16.33 3.89
N GLN A 15 -18.68 -16.90 3.16
CA GLN A 15 -19.88 -17.51 3.77
C GLN A 15 -19.64 -18.92 4.33
N SER A 16 -18.50 -19.56 4.02
CA SER A 16 -18.26 -20.97 4.35
C SER A 16 -17.05 -21.23 5.27
N ALA A 17 -16.08 -20.32 5.39
CA ALA A 17 -14.78 -20.66 6.01
C ALA A 17 -14.53 -20.16 7.45
N ALA A 18 -15.20 -19.13 7.96
CA ALA A 18 -15.05 -18.71 9.36
C ALA A 18 -16.16 -17.72 9.79
N PRO A 19 -17.14 -18.12 10.63
CA PRO A 19 -18.23 -17.22 11.06
C PRO A 19 -17.78 -16.05 11.97
N ASN A 20 -16.51 -16.01 12.40
CA ASN A 20 -15.91 -14.95 13.22
C ASN A 20 -14.61 -14.43 12.58
N ASP A 21 -14.69 -13.99 11.32
CA ASP A 21 -13.49 -13.45 10.69
C ASP A 21 -13.04 -12.16 11.38
N ARG A 22 -11.72 -11.98 11.52
CA ARG A 22 -11.18 -10.80 12.20
C ARG A 22 -11.51 -9.56 11.37
N LEU A 23 -11.85 -8.46 12.04
CA LEU A 23 -12.13 -7.17 11.38
C LEU A 23 -11.01 -6.73 10.42
N ALA A 24 -9.75 -7.09 10.72
CA ALA A 24 -8.61 -6.85 9.83
C ALA A 24 -8.73 -7.52 8.45
N HIS A 25 -9.34 -8.71 8.35
CA HIS A 25 -9.57 -9.39 7.07
C HIS A 25 -10.70 -8.73 6.28
N LEU A 26 -11.80 -8.34 6.93
CA LEU A 26 -12.86 -7.53 6.32
C LEU A 26 -12.29 -6.25 5.70
N VAL A 27 -11.49 -5.51 6.48
CA VAL A 27 -10.85 -4.25 6.03
C VAL A 27 -9.93 -4.50 4.83
N LYS A 28 -9.11 -5.56 4.88
CA LYS A 28 -8.21 -5.93 3.79
C LYS A 28 -8.98 -6.29 2.51
N ASP A 29 -10.05 -7.07 2.61
CA ASP A 29 -10.82 -7.50 1.44
C ASP A 29 -11.66 -6.36 0.85
N ALA A 30 -12.25 -5.50 1.69
CA ALA A 30 -12.88 -4.26 1.26
C ALA A 30 -11.86 -3.37 0.52
N THR A 31 -10.67 -3.18 1.08
CA THR A 31 -9.59 -2.41 0.44
C THR A 31 -9.23 -2.99 -0.94
N ARG A 32 -9.04 -4.31 -1.04
CA ARG A 32 -8.77 -4.97 -2.32
C ARG A 32 -9.87 -4.76 -3.34
N ALA A 33 -11.14 -4.83 -2.93
CA ALA A 33 -12.27 -4.59 -3.80
C ALA A 33 -12.28 -3.14 -4.32
N PHE A 34 -12.08 -2.15 -3.44
CA PHE A 34 -11.97 -0.74 -3.83
C PHE A 34 -10.80 -0.47 -4.77
N VAL A 35 -9.61 -0.98 -4.45
CA VAL A 35 -8.41 -0.86 -5.29
C VAL A 35 -8.65 -1.45 -6.67
N ARG A 36 -9.19 -2.67 -6.76
CA ARG A 36 -9.49 -3.33 -8.04
C ARG A 36 -10.48 -2.51 -8.87
N ALA A 37 -11.57 -2.07 -8.24
CA ALA A 37 -12.61 -1.29 -8.93
C ALA A 37 -12.07 0.02 -9.49
N LEU A 38 -11.21 0.72 -8.74
CA LEU A 38 -10.60 1.96 -9.20
C LEU A 38 -9.54 1.69 -10.27
N GLN A 39 -8.68 0.71 -10.07
CA GLN A 39 -7.61 0.36 -11.01
C GLN A 39 -8.14 0.00 -12.40
N MET A 40 -9.28 -0.71 -12.48
CA MET A 40 -9.96 -0.99 -13.75
C MET A 40 -10.29 0.29 -14.52
N ARG A 41 -10.78 1.32 -13.83
CA ARG A 41 -11.18 2.61 -14.43
C ARG A 41 -9.98 3.49 -14.76
N LEU A 42 -8.98 3.54 -13.88
CA LEU A 42 -7.75 4.30 -14.11
C LEU A 42 -6.97 3.81 -15.34
N ASN A 43 -6.98 2.50 -15.58
CA ASN A 43 -6.29 1.89 -16.71
C ASN A 43 -6.83 2.37 -18.07
N GLU A 44 -8.12 2.74 -18.16
CA GLU A 44 -8.71 3.33 -19.37
C GLU A 44 -8.08 4.69 -19.72
N HIS A 45 -7.43 5.33 -18.75
CA HIS A 45 -6.70 6.59 -18.91
C HIS A 45 -5.18 6.42 -18.86
N HIS A 46 -4.66 5.18 -18.99
CA HIS A 46 -3.24 4.86 -18.89
C HIS A 46 -2.60 5.30 -17.56
N VAL A 47 -3.38 5.24 -16.47
CA VAL A 47 -2.91 5.55 -15.12
C VAL A 47 -2.93 4.28 -14.29
N SER A 48 -1.78 3.89 -13.75
CA SER A 48 -1.70 2.78 -12.80
C SER A 48 -2.18 3.25 -11.42
N PHE A 49 -2.58 2.32 -10.55
CA PHE A 49 -2.96 2.67 -9.18
C PHE A 49 -1.82 3.34 -8.41
N GLY A 50 -0.57 2.95 -8.67
CA GLY A 50 0.61 3.62 -8.10
C GLY A 50 0.78 5.05 -8.61
N HIS A 51 0.59 5.31 -9.91
CA HIS A 51 0.61 6.67 -10.45
C HIS A 51 -0.52 7.52 -9.87
N TRP A 52 -1.71 6.95 -9.70
CA TRP A 52 -2.84 7.62 -9.06
C TRP A 52 -2.52 8.10 -7.65
N ALA A 53 -1.84 7.27 -6.83
CA ALA A 53 -1.44 7.68 -5.48
C ALA A 53 -0.57 8.95 -5.49
N PHE A 54 0.44 9.00 -6.38
CA PHE A 54 1.29 10.19 -6.51
C PHE A 54 0.56 11.40 -7.12
N LEU A 55 -0.29 11.19 -8.13
CA LEU A 55 -1.10 12.26 -8.71
C LEU A 55 -2.02 12.91 -7.66
N ARG A 56 -2.66 12.10 -6.80
CA ARG A 56 -3.50 12.60 -5.71
C ARG A 56 -2.77 13.52 -4.76
N ILE A 57 -1.52 13.19 -4.43
CA ILE A 57 -0.66 14.03 -3.58
C ILE A 57 -0.31 15.32 -4.32
N LEU A 58 0.16 15.21 -5.57
CA LEU A 58 0.63 16.35 -6.35
C LEU A 58 -0.48 17.34 -6.75
N TRP A 59 -1.73 16.89 -6.90
CA TRP A 59 -2.87 17.80 -7.12
C TRP A 59 -3.18 18.67 -5.89
N VAL A 60 -2.89 18.16 -4.69
CA VAL A 60 -3.05 18.92 -3.44
C VAL A 60 -1.84 19.79 -3.17
N GLN A 61 -0.64 19.23 -3.31
CA GLN A 61 0.62 19.93 -3.08
C GLN A 61 1.66 19.53 -4.15
N ASP A 62 1.88 20.46 -5.06
CA ASP A 62 2.85 20.30 -6.14
C ASP A 62 4.27 20.74 -5.70
N GLY A 63 5.30 20.36 -6.46
CA GLY A 63 6.67 20.78 -6.18
C GLY A 63 7.31 20.09 -4.98
N LEU A 64 7.00 18.81 -4.78
CA LEU A 64 7.57 17.96 -3.74
C LEU A 64 8.85 17.27 -4.22
N THR A 65 9.76 16.98 -3.29
CA THR A 65 10.89 16.08 -3.56
C THR A 65 10.43 14.62 -3.64
N GLN A 66 11.25 13.76 -4.24
CA GLN A 66 10.99 12.32 -4.26
C GLN A 66 10.83 11.73 -2.86
N ARG A 67 11.61 12.21 -1.89
CA ARG A 67 11.54 11.73 -0.51
C ARG A 67 10.20 12.12 0.12
N GLU A 68 9.81 13.39 0.04
CA GLU A 68 8.53 13.86 0.55
C GLU A 68 7.35 13.10 -0.10
N LEU A 69 7.42 12.83 -1.40
CA LEU A 69 6.41 12.00 -2.08
C LEU A 69 6.38 10.56 -1.59
N SER A 70 7.52 9.99 -1.21
CA SER A 70 7.61 8.64 -0.68
C SER A 70 6.98 8.55 0.71
N ASP A 71 7.31 9.52 1.55
CA ASP A 71 6.80 9.66 2.90
C ASP A 71 5.27 9.85 2.87
N GLU A 72 4.77 10.77 2.04
CA GLU A 72 3.33 11.04 1.91
C GLU A 72 2.56 9.87 1.27
N ALA A 73 3.14 9.17 0.29
CA ALA A 73 2.51 8.00 -0.32
C ALA A 73 2.63 6.72 0.53
N GLY A 74 3.40 6.74 1.62
CA GLY A 74 3.66 5.57 2.46
C GLY A 74 4.38 4.43 1.73
N VAL A 75 5.24 4.76 0.76
CA VAL A 75 6.02 3.78 -0.02
C VAL A 75 7.50 4.09 0.02
N MET A 76 8.33 3.07 -0.24
CA MET A 76 9.78 3.23 -0.23
C MET A 76 10.27 4.09 -1.41
N GLU A 77 11.33 4.89 -1.21
CA GLU A 77 11.93 5.73 -2.25
C GLU A 77 12.24 5.02 -3.58
N PRO A 78 12.73 3.76 -3.64
CA PRO A 78 12.94 3.07 -4.90
C PRO A 78 11.65 2.82 -5.71
N THR A 79 10.53 2.60 -5.02
CA THR A 79 9.20 2.46 -5.63
C THR A 79 8.77 3.79 -6.22
N THR A 80 8.93 4.88 -5.45
CA THR A 80 8.66 6.24 -5.91
C THR A 80 9.50 6.62 -7.12
N TYR A 81 10.81 6.35 -7.09
CA TYR A 81 11.70 6.62 -8.22
C TYR A 81 11.24 5.94 -9.51
N SER A 82 10.90 4.66 -9.42
CA SER A 82 10.45 3.86 -10.57
C SER A 82 9.12 4.39 -11.12
N ALA A 83 8.18 4.74 -10.23
CA ALA A 83 6.90 5.34 -10.62
C ALA A 83 7.07 6.72 -11.26
N LEU A 84 7.89 7.61 -10.68
CA LEU A 84 8.15 8.95 -11.20
C LEU A 84 8.79 8.90 -12.60
N LYS A 85 9.72 7.96 -12.83
CA LYS A 85 10.32 7.76 -14.16
C LYS A 85 9.25 7.39 -15.19
N ALA A 86 8.31 6.53 -14.84
CA ALA A 86 7.22 6.14 -15.74
C ALA A 86 6.21 7.29 -15.95
N MET A 87 5.88 8.03 -14.89
CA MET A 87 4.97 9.19 -14.97
C MET A 87 5.56 10.32 -15.82
N GLU A 88 6.88 10.55 -15.76
CA GLU A 88 7.57 11.50 -16.61
C GLU A 88 7.55 11.06 -18.08
N ALA A 89 7.79 9.78 -18.36
CA ALA A 89 7.69 9.23 -19.73
C ALA A 89 6.26 9.31 -20.30
N LEU A 90 5.23 9.23 -19.45
CA LEU A 90 3.82 9.43 -19.83
C LEU A 90 3.42 10.90 -19.92
N GLY A 91 4.34 11.82 -19.59
CA GLY A 91 4.13 13.26 -19.62
C GLY A 91 3.20 13.77 -18.52
N TYR A 92 3.06 13.06 -17.41
CA TYR A 92 2.22 13.49 -16.27
C TYR A 92 2.94 14.42 -15.32
N VAL A 93 4.26 14.26 -15.19
CA VAL A 93 5.11 15.06 -14.32
C VAL A 93 6.39 15.46 -15.04
N GLU A 94 7.03 16.51 -14.54
CA GLU A 94 8.40 16.88 -14.87
C GLU A 94 9.25 16.91 -13.60
N ARG A 95 10.53 16.56 -13.72
CA ARG A 95 11.49 16.66 -12.61
C ARG A 95 12.51 17.75 -12.90
N LYS A 96 12.66 18.71 -11.99
CA LYS A 96 13.62 19.80 -12.14
C LYS A 96 14.30 20.18 -10.84
N HIS A 97 15.54 20.63 -10.97
CA HIS A 97 16.25 21.33 -9.90
C HIS A 97 15.76 22.77 -9.80
N LEU A 98 15.70 23.30 -8.59
CA LEU A 98 15.39 24.72 -8.38
C LEU A 98 16.64 25.58 -8.64
N PRO A 99 16.47 26.82 -9.12
CA PRO A 99 17.56 27.80 -9.17
C PRO A 99 18.20 27.93 -7.78
N GLY A 100 19.52 27.74 -7.70
CA GLY A 100 20.27 27.81 -6.44
C GLY A 100 20.24 26.54 -5.58
N ASN A 101 19.42 25.52 -5.90
CA ASN A 101 19.43 24.23 -5.22
C ASN A 101 19.55 23.07 -6.22
N LYS A 102 20.79 22.69 -6.52
CA LYS A 102 21.11 21.52 -7.37
C LYS A 102 21.14 20.19 -6.61
N LYS A 103 20.95 20.22 -5.28
CA LYS A 103 20.99 19.01 -4.45
C LYS A 103 19.67 18.24 -4.51
N ASN A 104 18.56 18.96 -4.51
CA ASN A 104 17.23 18.37 -4.49
C ASN A 104 16.60 18.41 -5.87
N MET A 105 15.97 17.30 -6.25
CA MET A 105 15.13 17.20 -7.43
C MET A 105 13.66 17.31 -7.00
N TYR A 106 12.93 18.23 -7.63
CA TYR A 106 11.53 18.49 -7.33
C TYR A 106 10.66 17.99 -8.48
N VAL A 107 9.52 17.43 -8.12
CA VAL A 107 8.53 16.87 -9.05
C VAL A 107 7.39 17.87 -9.18
N TYR A 108 7.05 18.21 -10.43
CA TYR A 108 5.95 19.09 -10.75
C TYR A 108 4.96 18.43 -11.70
N LEU A 109 3.68 18.72 -11.56
CA LEU A 109 2.68 18.33 -12.56
C LEU A 109 2.86 19.13 -13.85
N THR A 110 2.82 18.42 -14.97
CA THR A 110 2.60 19.03 -16.29
C THR A 110 1.13 19.42 -16.46
N ASP A 111 0.80 20.16 -17.52
CA ASP A 111 -0.60 20.46 -17.87
C ASP A 111 -1.43 19.18 -18.05
N ARG A 112 -0.86 18.16 -18.71
CA ARG A 112 -1.48 16.84 -18.87
C ARG A 112 -1.73 16.17 -17.51
N GLY A 113 -0.77 16.26 -16.58
CA GLY A 113 -0.92 15.76 -15.22
C GLY A 113 -2.04 16.44 -14.45
N ARG A 114 -2.20 17.77 -14.61
CA ARG A 114 -3.29 18.54 -14.00
C ARG A 114 -4.65 18.20 -14.60
N GLU A 115 -4.72 18.05 -15.92
CA GLU A 115 -5.97 17.69 -16.62
C GLU A 115 -6.54 16.33 -16.19
N LEU A 116 -5.67 15.40 -15.78
CA LEU A 116 -6.10 14.09 -15.29
C LEU A 116 -6.96 14.21 -14.02
N GLU A 117 -6.80 15.24 -13.20
CA GLU A 117 -7.60 15.42 -11.97
C GLU A 117 -9.10 15.41 -12.28
N ARG A 118 -9.51 16.21 -13.27
CA ARG A 118 -10.91 16.34 -13.69
C ARG A 118 -11.49 15.05 -14.27
N LYS A 119 -10.63 14.15 -14.78
CA LYS A 119 -11.06 12.88 -15.37
C LYS A 119 -11.12 11.77 -14.32
N LEU A 120 -10.16 11.74 -13.41
CA LEU A 120 -9.93 10.59 -12.53
C LEU A 120 -10.61 10.72 -11.16
N ILE A 121 -10.78 11.93 -10.64
CA ILE A 121 -11.50 12.16 -9.37
C ILE A 121 -12.95 11.64 -9.44
N PRO A 122 -13.74 11.94 -10.50
CA PRO A 122 -15.10 11.41 -10.62
C PRO A 122 -15.15 9.87 -10.63
N LEU A 123 -14.13 9.20 -11.20
CA LEU A 123 -14.05 7.74 -11.20
C LEU A 123 -13.87 7.17 -9.79
N ALA A 124 -13.07 7.84 -8.96
CA ALA A 124 -12.88 7.46 -7.57
C ALA A 124 -14.14 7.71 -6.73
N GLU A 125 -14.83 8.83 -6.97
CA GLU A 125 -16.13 9.13 -6.35
C GLU A 125 -17.19 8.10 -6.72
N ASP A 126 -17.25 7.70 -7.99
CA ASP A 126 -18.14 6.64 -8.49
C ASP A 126 -17.85 5.29 -7.84
N VAL A 127 -16.57 4.92 -7.69
CA VAL A 127 -16.17 3.70 -6.97
C VAL A 127 -16.62 3.74 -5.51
N ASN A 128 -16.45 4.88 -4.83
CA ASN A 128 -16.94 5.07 -3.47
C ASN A 128 -18.46 4.92 -3.40
N ARG A 129 -19.20 5.57 -4.31
CA ARG A 129 -20.67 5.47 -4.40
C ARG A 129 -21.14 4.04 -4.60
N ILE A 130 -20.46 3.27 -5.47
CA ILE A 130 -20.78 1.86 -5.70
C ILE A 130 -20.53 1.03 -4.43
N GLY A 131 -19.41 1.26 -3.75
CA GLY A 131 -19.02 0.50 -2.56
C GLY A 131 -20.00 0.65 -1.38
N ILE A 132 -20.70 1.77 -1.28
CA ILE A 132 -21.68 2.04 -0.22
C ILE A 132 -23.15 1.84 -0.67
N ARG A 133 -23.38 1.38 -1.90
CA ARG A 133 -24.73 1.26 -2.45
C ARG A 133 -25.57 0.29 -1.61
N GLY A 134 -26.71 0.78 -1.12
CA GLY A 134 -27.63 0.01 -0.27
C GLY A 134 -27.39 0.18 1.22
N LEU A 135 -26.37 0.94 1.63
CA LEU A 135 -26.13 1.32 3.02
C LEU A 135 -26.78 2.67 3.31
N THR A 136 -27.30 2.80 4.54
CA THR A 136 -27.82 4.04 5.09
C THR A 136 -26.70 4.98 5.55
N ALA A 137 -27.02 6.27 5.70
CA ALA A 137 -26.06 7.25 6.21
C ALA A 137 -25.57 6.90 7.63
N ASP A 138 -26.42 6.33 8.47
CA ASP A 138 -26.07 5.92 9.83
C ASP A 138 -25.10 4.73 9.84
N GLU A 139 -25.33 3.71 9.00
CA GLU A 139 -24.41 2.58 8.84
C GLU A 139 -23.03 3.03 8.35
N ILE A 140 -22.99 3.93 7.37
CA ILE A 140 -21.75 4.54 6.89
C ILE A 140 -21.07 5.35 8.00
N GLY A 141 -21.85 6.10 8.79
CA GLY A 141 -21.36 6.86 9.94
C GLY A 141 -20.73 5.95 11.01
N VAL A 142 -21.39 4.84 11.34
CA VAL A 142 -20.86 3.83 12.28
C VAL A 142 -19.58 3.20 11.73
N ALA A 143 -19.56 2.79 10.46
CA ALA A 143 -18.38 2.23 9.83
C ALA A 143 -17.19 3.21 9.87
N ARG A 144 -17.43 4.48 9.53
CA ARG A 144 -16.41 5.55 9.60
C ARG A 144 -15.87 5.70 11.01
N LYS A 145 -16.74 5.75 12.01
CA LYS A 145 -16.35 5.86 13.43
C LYS A 145 -15.46 4.68 13.85
N VAL A 146 -15.85 3.45 13.51
CA VAL A 146 -15.10 2.23 13.84
C VAL A 146 -13.73 2.23 13.17
N LEU A 147 -13.65 2.51 11.88
CA LEU A 147 -12.39 2.52 11.13
C LEU A 147 -11.42 3.59 11.65
N LEU A 148 -11.92 4.79 11.95
CA LEU A 148 -11.10 5.85 12.56
C LEU A 148 -10.60 5.47 13.95
N GLY A 149 -11.43 4.82 14.77
CA GLY A 149 -11.00 4.31 16.08
C GLY A 149 -9.88 3.27 15.95
N ILE A 150 -9.95 2.38 14.96
CA ILE A 150 -8.88 1.41 14.69
C ILE A 150 -7.60 2.12 14.28
N ILE A 151 -7.68 3.09 13.37
CA ILE A 151 -6.51 3.85 12.91
C ILE A 151 -5.85 4.58 14.09
N ALA A 152 -6.64 5.28 14.92
CA ALA A 152 -6.12 5.99 16.08
C ALA A 152 -5.46 5.06 17.09
N ASN A 153 -6.09 3.92 17.42
CA ASN A 153 -5.54 2.95 18.36
C ASN A 153 -4.22 2.33 17.85
N LEU A 154 -4.11 2.04 16.55
CA LEU A 154 -2.90 1.47 15.96
C LEU A 154 -1.77 2.49 15.86
N ALA A 155 -2.07 3.75 15.56
CA ALA A 155 -1.08 4.82 15.58
C ALA A 155 -0.51 5.04 17.00
N GLU A 156 -1.38 5.06 18.01
CA GLU A 156 -0.95 5.18 19.41
C GLU A 156 -0.12 3.96 19.88
N ASP A 157 -0.48 2.75 19.43
CA ASP A 157 0.31 1.55 19.73
C ASP A 157 1.69 1.58 19.04
N GLU A 158 1.78 2.07 17.79
CA GLU A 158 3.04 2.23 17.07
C GLU A 158 3.98 3.23 17.76
N GLU A 159 3.47 4.39 18.21
CA GLU A 159 4.23 5.36 18.99
C GLU A 159 4.80 4.74 20.29
N LYS A 160 3.97 3.98 21.03
CA LYS A 160 4.40 3.28 22.24
C LYS A 160 5.34 2.11 21.95
N ALA A 161 5.23 1.49 20.78
CA ALA A 161 6.10 0.39 20.36
C ALA A 161 7.53 0.89 20.12
N GLU A 162 7.71 2.11 19.60
CA GLU A 162 9.02 2.75 19.48
C GLU A 162 9.71 2.92 20.84
N GLU A 163 8.97 3.35 21.87
CA GLU A 163 9.47 3.43 23.25
C GLU A 163 9.94 2.07 23.79
N ARG A 164 9.31 0.98 23.31
CA ARG A 164 9.61 -0.42 23.67
C ARG A 164 10.63 -1.08 22.73
N SER A 165 11.25 -0.32 21.82
CA SER A 165 12.18 -0.83 20.79
C SER A 165 11.57 -1.86 19.82
N LEU A 166 10.24 -1.90 19.71
CA LEU A 166 9.49 -2.70 18.74
C LEU A 166 9.30 -1.86 17.47
N ARG A 167 10.30 -1.88 16.57
CA ARG A 167 10.25 -1.14 15.29
C ARG A 167 10.34 -2.07 14.09
N ILE A 168 9.87 -1.60 12.94
CA ILE A 168 10.09 -2.27 11.65
C ILE A 168 11.61 -2.28 11.36
N PRO A 169 12.24 -3.47 11.29
CA PRO A 169 13.67 -3.55 10.96
C PRO A 169 13.87 -3.23 9.47
N SER A 170 15.03 -2.65 9.14
CA SER A 170 15.41 -2.52 7.73
C SER A 170 15.47 -3.89 7.05
N THR A 171 15.30 -3.95 5.74
CA THR A 171 15.40 -5.22 4.98
C THR A 171 16.70 -5.95 5.28
N ARG A 172 17.84 -5.23 5.32
CA ARG A 172 19.15 -5.79 5.65
C ARG A 172 19.20 -6.37 7.07
N GLU A 173 18.63 -5.65 8.03
CA GLU A 173 18.56 -6.08 9.42
C GLU A 173 17.67 -7.32 9.58
N LEU A 174 16.52 -7.35 8.91
CA LEU A 174 15.63 -8.50 8.88
C LEU A 174 16.32 -9.72 8.26
N SER A 175 16.96 -9.56 7.09
CA SER A 175 17.71 -10.64 6.45
C SER A 175 18.78 -11.22 7.37
N ARG A 176 19.56 -10.37 8.05
CA ARG A 176 20.54 -10.82 9.05
C ARG A 176 19.88 -11.59 10.20
N ARG A 177 18.80 -11.06 10.79
CA ARG A 177 18.06 -11.73 11.88
C ARG A 177 17.54 -13.11 11.45
N VAL A 178 17.08 -13.25 10.22
CA VAL A 178 16.63 -14.53 9.65
C VAL A 178 17.81 -15.50 9.51
N SER A 179 18.92 -15.08 8.89
CA SER A 179 20.12 -15.91 8.73
C SER A 179 20.66 -16.42 10.07
N GLU A 180 20.81 -15.53 11.07
CA GLU A 180 21.28 -15.91 12.41
C GLU A 180 20.33 -16.88 13.13
N ARG A 181 19.03 -16.80 12.87
CA ARG A 181 18.05 -17.74 13.43
C ARG A 181 18.16 -19.11 12.80
N VAL A 182 18.37 -19.16 11.48
CA VAL A 182 18.60 -20.41 10.73
C VAL A 182 19.89 -21.08 11.21
N GLU A 183 20.99 -20.36 11.37
CA GLU A 183 22.27 -20.88 11.87
C GLU A 183 22.14 -21.45 13.30
N ARG A 184 21.46 -20.73 14.21
CA ARG A 184 21.20 -21.21 15.58
C ARG A 184 20.33 -22.47 15.63
N GLN A 185 19.41 -22.63 14.69
CA GLN A 185 18.60 -23.85 14.57
C GLN A 185 19.43 -25.03 14.06
N HIS A 186 20.33 -24.81 13.10
CA HIS A 186 21.24 -25.85 12.61
C HIS A 186 22.28 -26.27 13.66
N ALA A 187 22.80 -25.32 14.45
CA ALA A 187 23.74 -25.61 15.54
C ALA A 187 23.12 -26.39 16.72
N ARG A 188 21.79 -26.35 16.88
CA ARG A 188 21.03 -27.08 17.91
C ARG A 188 20.54 -28.46 17.46
N ALA A 189 20.73 -28.85 16.20
CA ALA A 189 20.36 -30.18 15.73
C ALA A 189 21.28 -31.23 16.37
N PRO A 190 20.74 -32.27 17.05
CA PRO A 190 21.57 -33.31 17.65
C PRO A 190 22.37 -34.03 16.57
N ARG A 191 23.70 -34.07 16.72
CA ARG A 191 24.56 -34.93 15.89
C ARG A 191 24.05 -36.36 16.06
N LYS A 192 23.48 -36.96 15.00
CA LYS A 192 23.20 -38.40 14.97
C LYS A 192 24.50 -39.11 15.36
N ARG A 193 24.54 -39.72 16.55
CA ARG A 193 25.60 -40.65 16.93
C ARG A 193 25.54 -41.78 15.90
N VAL A 194 26.54 -41.85 15.02
CA VAL A 194 26.79 -43.04 14.24
C VAL A 194 27.19 -44.10 15.26
N ALA A 195 26.29 -45.06 15.52
CA ALA A 195 26.66 -46.25 16.26
C ALA A 195 27.66 -47.00 15.39
N ALA A 196 28.92 -47.08 15.86
CA ALA A 196 29.88 -48.01 15.31
C ALA A 196 29.34 -49.42 15.57
N HIS A 197 29.10 -50.16 14.49
CA HIS A 197 29.04 -51.61 14.54
C HIS A 197 30.47 -52.09 14.70
N ASP A 198 30.76 -52.68 15.86
CA ASP A 198 31.79 -53.70 16.00
C ASP A 198 31.10 -54.97 16.52
N GLU A 199 31.55 -56.08 15.92
CA GLU A 199 31.15 -57.50 16.06
C GLU A 199 30.06 -58.03 15.11
#